data_AF-A0A963EBY6-F1
#
_entry.id   AF-A0A963EBY6-F1
#
_cell.length_a   1.000
_cell.length_b   1.000
_cell.length_c   1.000
_cell.angle_alpha   90.00
_cell.angle_beta   90.00
_cell.angle_gamma   90.00
#
_symmetry.space_group_name_H-M   'P 1'
#
loop_
_entity.id
_entity.type
_entity.pdbx_description
1 polymer ?
#
loop_
_entity_poly.entity_id
_entity_poly.type
_entity_poly.pdbx_seq_one_letter_code
_entity_poly.pdbx_strand_id
1 'polypeptide(L)'
;EFTIANVGNPHALIIVEDVDSANLLEYGELLTADPRFPEGVNVSVMSIEDRDSARLRVYERGVGPTQACGSAACAAMVLGFQQGLFDQKVTMLQPGGELAIAWQGHDSLIEMTGPAAFVFQGEYFSH
;
A
#
# COMPACT_ATOMS: atom_id res chain seq x y z
N GLU A 1 5.94 -3.80 15.43
CA GLU A 1 6.31 -4.91 14.52
C GLU A 1 5.75 -4.62 13.14
N PHE A 2 6.27 -5.24 12.09
CA PHE A 2 5.77 -5.08 10.72
C PHE A 2 5.75 -6.43 9.99
N THR A 3 4.90 -6.54 8.99
CA THR A 3 4.82 -7.70 8.09
C THR A 3 5.30 -7.31 6.70
N ILE A 4 5.68 -8.31 5.89
CA ILE A 4 6.27 -8.08 4.58
C ILE A 4 5.53 -8.86 3.50
N ALA A 5 5.31 -8.22 2.36
CA ALA A 5 4.81 -8.87 1.15
C ALA A 5 5.58 -8.36 -0.07
N ASN A 6 5.60 -9.17 -1.12
CA ASN A 6 6.11 -8.77 -2.42
C ASN A 6 5.04 -9.06 -3.47
N VAL A 7 4.58 -8.02 -4.16
CA VAL A 7 3.56 -8.07 -5.21
C VAL A 7 4.12 -7.64 -6.56
N GLY A 8 5.43 -7.85 -6.76
CA GLY A 8 6.23 -7.34 -7.87
C GLY A 8 7.28 -6.32 -7.42
N ASN A 9 7.03 -5.65 -6.29
CA ASN A 9 7.96 -4.82 -5.53
C ASN A 9 7.77 -5.08 -4.01
N PRO A 10 8.78 -4.82 -3.17
CA PRO A 10 8.71 -5.12 -1.74
C PRO A 10 7.88 -4.08 -0.96
N HIS A 11 7.07 -4.56 -0.02
CA HIS A 11 6.25 -3.76 0.90
C HIS A 11 6.43 -4.20 2.34
N ALA A 12 6.57 -3.24 3.25
CA ALA A 12 6.55 -3.41 4.69
C ALA A 12 5.29 -2.73 5.24
N LEU A 13 4.47 -3.47 5.99
CA LEU A 13 3.19 -2.99 6.51
C LEU A 13 3.19 -2.99 8.04
N ILE A 14 2.83 -1.85 8.61
CA ILE A 14 2.63 -1.66 10.04
C ILE A 14 1.13 -1.45 10.27
N ILE A 15 0.53 -2.31 11.10
CA ILE A 15 -0.86 -2.12 11.53
C ILE A 15 -0.85 -1.17 12.74
N VAL A 16 -1.69 -0.14 12.68
CA VAL A 16 -1.80 0.92 13.68
C VAL A 16 -3.27 1.12 14.06
N GLU A 17 -3.51 1.75 15.21
CA GLU A 17 -4.87 2.11 15.63
C GLU A 17 -5.46 3.21 14.74
N ASP A 18 -4.65 4.20 14.39
CA ASP A 18 -5.05 5.29 13.51
C ASP A 18 -3.87 5.71 12.60
N VAL A 19 -4.13 5.75 11.29
CA VAL A 19 -3.13 6.13 10.29
C VAL A 19 -2.76 7.61 10.34
N ASP A 20 -3.63 8.48 10.86
CA ASP A 20 -3.40 9.92 10.88
C ASP A 20 -2.42 10.32 12.01
N SER A 21 -2.46 9.62 13.15
CA SER A 21 -1.52 9.79 14.26
C SER A 21 -0.19 9.03 14.09
N ALA A 22 -0.09 8.10 13.14
CA ALA A 22 1.13 7.32 12.91
C ALA A 22 2.28 8.15 12.31
N ASN A 23 3.50 7.97 12.84
CA ASN A 23 4.70 8.63 12.31
C ASN A 23 5.25 7.96 11.05
N LEU A 24 4.46 8.00 9.96
CA LEU A 24 4.82 7.38 8.69
C LEU A 24 6.15 7.89 8.12
N LEU A 25 6.49 9.16 8.36
CA LEU A 25 7.75 9.72 7.88
C LEU A 25 8.95 9.02 8.52
N GLU A 26 8.96 8.90 9.85
CA GLU A 26 10.03 8.21 10.59
C GLU A 26 10.11 6.73 10.20
N TYR A 27 8.98 6.03 10.11
CA TYR A 27 8.97 4.63 9.69
C TYR A 27 9.49 4.46 8.26
N GLY A 28 9.06 5.35 7.35
CA GLY A 28 9.50 5.39 5.97
C GLY A 28 11.01 5.54 5.83
N GLU A 29 11.58 6.54 6.50
CA GLU A 29 13.02 6.81 6.47
C GLU A 29 13.84 5.65 7.04
N LEU A 30 13.43 5.11 8.19
CA LEU A 30 14.14 4.01 8.85
C LEU A 30 14.10 2.71 8.03
N LEU A 31 12.92 2.31 7.56
CA LEU A 31 12.76 1.02 6.88
C LEU A 31 13.23 1.05 5.43
N THR A 32 13.09 2.18 4.72
CA THR A 32 13.61 2.29 3.35
C THR A 32 15.14 2.22 3.31
N ALA A 33 15.81 2.65 4.38
CA ALA A 33 17.26 2.58 4.54
C ALA A 33 17.76 1.30 5.25
N ASP A 34 16.87 0.38 5.63
CA ASP A 34 17.24 -0.81 6.38
C ASP A 34 18.06 -1.79 5.50
N PRO A 35 19.21 -2.30 5.99
CA PRO A 35 20.07 -3.22 5.23
C PRO A 35 19.38 -4.52 4.77
N ARG A 36 18.26 -4.92 5.41
CA ARG A 36 17.45 -6.07 5.00
C ARG A 36 16.72 -5.82 3.68
N PHE A 37 16.61 -4.56 3.25
CA PHE A 37 16.06 -4.15 1.96
C PHE A 37 17.15 -3.39 1.18
N PRO A 38 18.12 -4.08 0.55
CA PRO A 38 19.24 -3.43 -0.13
C PRO A 38 18.80 -2.50 -1.27
N GLU A 39 17.68 -2.82 -1.91
CA GLU A 39 17.08 -1.98 -2.95
C GLU A 39 16.07 -0.97 -2.39
N GLY A 40 15.82 -0.97 -1.07
CA GLY A 40 14.77 -0.28 -0.33
C GLY A 40 13.40 -0.96 -0.40
N VAL A 41 12.42 -0.47 0.37
CA VAL A 41 11.06 -1.04 0.51
C VAL A 41 10.00 0.07 0.54
N ASN A 42 8.79 -0.20 0.05
CA ASN A 42 7.65 0.69 0.29
C ASN A 42 7.11 0.45 1.69
N VAL A 43 6.86 1.52 2.45
CA VAL A 43 6.45 1.42 3.85
C VAL A 43 5.04 1.94 3.99
N SER A 44 4.16 1.13 4.57
CA SER A 44 2.74 1.45 4.71
C SER A 44 2.31 1.36 6.17
N VAL A 45 1.43 2.28 6.57
CA VAL A 45 0.65 2.16 7.81
C VAL A 45 -0.81 1.92 7.46
N MET A 46 -1.46 1.00 8.18
CA MET A 46 -2.85 0.63 7.95
C MET A 46 -3.63 0.58 9.26
N SER A 47 -4.83 1.18 9.27
CA SER A 47 -5.83 1.00 10.33
C SER A 47 -7.03 0.25 9.74
N ILE A 48 -7.53 -0.73 10.50
CA ILE A 48 -8.70 -1.52 10.10
C ILE A 48 -9.95 -0.77 10.56
N GLU A 49 -10.87 -0.50 9.63
CA GLU A 49 -12.19 0.06 9.97
C GLU A 49 -13.16 -1.08 10.27
N ASP A 50 -13.23 -2.06 9.36
CA ASP A 50 -14.00 -3.28 9.49
C ASP A 50 -13.43 -4.41 8.59
N ARG A 51 -14.18 -5.51 8.41
CA ARG A 51 -13.75 -6.64 7.56
C ARG A 51 -13.66 -6.29 6.07
N ASP A 52 -14.37 -5.27 5.63
CA ASP A 52 -14.53 -4.91 4.22
C ASP A 52 -13.80 -3.61 3.88
N SER A 53 -13.19 -2.92 4.86
CA SER A 53 -12.51 -1.64 4.65
C SER A 53 -11.37 -1.36 5.63
N ALA A 54 -10.35 -0.66 5.13
CA ALA A 54 -9.21 -0.20 5.90
C ALA A 54 -8.65 1.11 5.33
N ARG A 55 -8.07 1.95 6.20
CA ARG A 55 -7.35 3.15 5.78
C ARG A 55 -5.87 2.84 5.61
N LEU A 56 -5.25 3.42 4.58
CA LEU A 56 -3.87 3.14 4.20
C LEU A 56 -3.13 4.44 3.86
N ARG A 57 -1.94 4.61 4.42
CA ARG A 57 -0.99 5.66 4.01
C ARG A 57 0.35 5.02 3.68
N VAL A 58 1.02 5.56 2.66
CA VAL A 58 2.21 4.96 2.06
C VAL A 58 3.34 5.97 1.97
N TYR A 59 4.54 5.53 2.34
CA TYR A 59 5.81 6.13 2.01
C TYR A 59 6.45 5.27 0.91
N GLU A 60 6.50 5.80 -0.30
CA GLU A 60 7.07 5.09 -1.44
C GLU A 60 8.58 5.26 -1.50
N ARG A 61 9.25 4.15 -1.76
CA ARG A 61 10.70 4.09 -1.92
C ARG A 61 11.18 5.04 -3.02
N GLY A 62 12.07 5.96 -2.67
CA GLY A 62 12.64 6.94 -3.61
C GLY A 62 11.70 8.10 -3.98
N VAL A 63 10.51 8.16 -3.38
CA VAL A 63 9.51 9.22 -3.63
C VAL A 63 9.12 9.93 -2.34
N GLY A 64 8.89 9.19 -1.26
CA GLY A 64 8.35 9.70 0.00
C GLY A 64 6.83 9.49 0.13
N PRO A 65 6.14 10.25 0.99
CA PRO A 65 4.70 10.11 1.18
C PRO A 65 3.92 10.40 -0.11
N THR A 66 3.09 9.45 -0.56
CA THR A 66 2.25 9.61 -1.76
C THR A 66 0.76 9.63 -1.40
N GLN A 67 -0.07 10.13 -2.31
CA GLN A 67 -1.52 10.20 -2.11
C GLN A 67 -2.19 8.83 -2.26
N ALA A 68 -1.67 7.98 -3.13
CA ALA A 68 -2.14 6.61 -3.32
C ALA A 68 -1.05 5.75 -3.97
N CYS A 69 -1.01 4.47 -3.61
CA CYS A 69 -0.14 3.46 -4.21
C CYS A 69 -0.91 2.15 -4.40
N GLY A 70 -1.21 1.78 -5.65
CA GLY A 70 -1.97 0.56 -5.95
C GLY A 70 -1.28 -0.72 -5.47
N SER A 71 0.04 -0.83 -5.66
CA SER A 71 0.80 -2.00 -5.20
C SER A 71 0.79 -2.15 -3.67
N ALA A 72 0.78 -1.04 -2.93
CA ALA A 72 0.66 -1.08 -1.47
C ALA A 72 -0.73 -1.53 -1.02
N ALA A 73 -1.80 -1.10 -1.71
CA ALA A 73 -3.16 -1.58 -1.44
C ALA A 73 -3.28 -3.10 -1.68
N CYS A 74 -2.68 -3.62 -2.76
CA CYS A 74 -2.61 -5.06 -3.01
C CYS A 74 -1.84 -5.81 -1.92
N ALA A 75 -0.67 -5.29 -1.50
CA ALA A 75 0.12 -5.89 -0.43
C ALA A 75 -0.64 -5.89 0.91
N ALA A 76 -1.33 -4.79 1.23
CA ALA A 76 -2.14 -4.66 2.44
C ALA A 76 -3.30 -5.66 2.47
N MET A 77 -3.98 -5.87 1.33
CA MET A 77 -5.00 -6.91 1.19
C MET A 77 -4.44 -8.30 1.50
N VAL A 78 -3.34 -8.69 0.85
CA VAL A 78 -2.71 -10.00 1.04
C VAL A 78 -2.35 -10.22 2.52
N LEU A 79 -1.69 -9.23 3.13
CA LEU A 79 -1.24 -9.31 4.52
C LEU A 79 -2.40 -9.33 5.52
N GLY A 80 -3.45 -8.54 5.28
CA GLY A 80 -4.64 -8.53 6.13
C GLY A 80 -5.46 -9.81 6.01
N PHE A 81 -5.61 -10.35 4.79
CA PHE A 81 -6.26 -11.64 4.55
C PHE A 81 -5.53 -12.78 5.25
N GLN A 82 -4.20 -12.85 5.13
CA GLN A 82 -3.39 -13.88 5.80
C GLN A 82 -3.47 -13.81 7.33
N GLN A 83 -3.75 -12.63 7.89
CA GLN A 83 -3.95 -12.42 9.33
C GLN A 83 -5.41 -12.60 9.76
N GLY A 84 -6.33 -12.95 8.84
CA GLY A 84 -7.76 -13.14 9.12
C GLY A 84 -8.53 -11.84 9.41
N LEU A 85 -7.95 -10.68 9.05
CA LEU A 85 -8.52 -9.35 9.25
C LEU A 85 -9.55 -9.00 8.18
N PHE A 86 -9.33 -9.47 6.96
CA PHE A 86 -10.23 -9.29 5.81
C PHE A 86 -10.76 -10.63 5.31
N ASP A 87 -11.91 -10.57 4.66
CA ASP A 87 -12.38 -11.65 3.81
C ASP A 87 -11.76 -11.49 2.41
N GLN A 88 -12.41 -11.98 1.34
CA GLN A 88 -11.81 -12.00 -0.01
C GLN A 88 -11.87 -10.67 -0.76
N LYS A 89 -12.50 -9.64 -0.17
CA LYS A 89 -12.63 -8.30 -0.74
C LYS A 89 -12.40 -7.27 0.35
N VAL A 90 -11.73 -6.19 0.01
CA VAL A 90 -11.51 -5.06 0.90
C VAL A 90 -11.43 -3.77 0.10
N THR A 91 -11.96 -2.70 0.66
CA THR A 91 -11.80 -1.34 0.16
C THR A 91 -10.66 -0.66 0.91
N MET A 92 -9.62 -0.26 0.18
CA MET A 92 -8.47 0.47 0.71
C MET A 92 -8.69 1.97 0.53
N LEU A 93 -8.91 2.66 1.64
CA LEU A 93 -9.13 4.11 1.70
C LEU A 93 -7.77 4.81 1.80
N GLN A 94 -7.36 5.48 0.73
CA GLN A 94 -6.11 6.25 0.68
C GLN A 94 -6.41 7.75 0.58
N PRO A 95 -5.45 8.64 0.91
CA PRO A 95 -5.63 10.08 0.76
C PRO A 95 -6.10 10.52 -0.64
N GLY A 96 -5.61 9.85 -1.69
CA GLY A 96 -5.93 10.13 -3.09
C GLY A 96 -7.19 9.44 -3.62
N GLY A 97 -7.90 8.66 -2.81
CA GLY A 97 -9.11 7.95 -3.19
C GLY A 97 -9.13 6.48 -2.77
N GLU A 98 -10.19 5.79 -3.19
CA GLU A 98 -10.46 4.41 -2.78
C GLU A 98 -10.05 3.41 -3.87
N LEU A 99 -9.52 2.27 -3.44
CA LEU A 99 -9.27 1.12 -4.31
C LEU A 99 -10.00 -0.10 -3.77
N ALA A 100 -10.80 -0.75 -4.60
CA ALA A 100 -11.38 -2.05 -4.28
C ALA A 100 -10.39 -3.15 -4.69
N ILE A 101 -9.98 -3.96 -3.71
CA ILE A 101 -9.07 -5.09 -3.91
C ILE A 101 -9.84 -6.39 -3.66
N ALA A 102 -9.69 -7.36 -4.54
CA ALA A 102 -10.21 -8.71 -4.36
C ALA A 102 -9.10 -9.73 -4.53
N TRP A 103 -9.06 -10.72 -3.63
CA TRP A 103 -8.08 -11.81 -3.70
C TRP A 103 -8.66 -13.07 -3.06
N GLN A 104 -8.46 -14.21 -3.73
CA GLN A 104 -9.01 -15.50 -3.32
C GLN A 104 -8.01 -16.35 -2.54
N GLY A 105 -6.81 -15.82 -2.26
CA GLY A 105 -5.72 -16.51 -1.60
C GLY A 105 -4.85 -17.35 -2.55
N HIS A 106 -3.80 -17.96 -2.01
CA HIS A 106 -2.89 -18.85 -2.73
C HIS A 106 -2.32 -18.23 -4.02
N ASP A 107 -2.31 -18.97 -5.12
CA ASP A 107 -1.76 -18.57 -6.41
C ASP A 107 -2.79 -17.79 -7.27
N SER A 108 -3.89 -17.33 -6.67
CA SER A 108 -4.88 -16.52 -7.39
C SER A 108 -4.36 -15.11 -7.68
N LEU A 109 -4.84 -14.52 -8.78
CA LEU A 109 -4.55 -13.15 -9.15
C LEU A 109 -5.20 -12.18 -8.16
N ILE A 110 -4.47 -11.11 -7.84
CA ILE A 110 -5.02 -9.97 -7.10
C ILE A 110 -5.70 -9.05 -8.10
N GLU A 111 -6.99 -8.82 -7.91
CA GLU A 111 -7.77 -7.87 -8.71
C GLU A 111 -7.81 -6.53 -7.99
N MET A 112 -7.49 -5.45 -8.72
CA MET A 112 -7.52 -4.08 -8.21
C MET A 112 -8.38 -3.22 -9.13
N THR A 113 -9.38 -2.54 -8.57
CA THR A 113 -10.28 -1.62 -9.29
C THR A 113 -10.23 -0.24 -8.65
N GLY A 114 -10.06 0.79 -9.47
CA GLY A 114 -10.01 2.19 -9.05
C GLY A 114 -10.25 3.15 -10.21
N PRO A 115 -10.51 4.44 -9.94
CA PRO A 115 -10.71 5.44 -10.97
C PRO A 115 -9.39 5.78 -11.68
N ALA A 116 -9.49 6.14 -12.96
CA ALA A 116 -8.41 6.74 -13.74
C ALA A 116 -8.95 7.95 -14.51
N ALA A 117 -8.23 9.07 -14.49
CA ALA A 117 -8.66 10.31 -15.12
C ALA A 117 -7.58 10.83 -16.08
N PHE A 118 -8.00 11.21 -17.28
CA PHE A 118 -7.13 11.92 -18.21
C PHE A 118 -6.95 13.38 -17.74
N VAL A 119 -5.71 13.85 -17.69
CA VAL A 119 -5.39 15.24 -17.27
C VAL A 119 -5.06 16.11 -18.47
N PHE A 120 -4.07 15.73 -19.27
CA PHE A 120 -3.67 16.46 -20.47
C PHE A 120 -2.87 15.55 -21.43
N GLN A 121 -2.60 16.05 -22.63
CA GLN A 121 -1.68 15.46 -23.61
C GLN A 121 -0.68 16.52 -24.08
N GLY A 122 0.57 16.13 -24.32
CA GLY A 122 1.62 17.02 -24.80
C GLY A 122 2.75 16.28 -25.52
N GLU A 123 3.70 17.03 -26.06
CA GLU A 123 4.92 16.52 -26.70
C GLU A 123 6.15 16.84 -25.83
N TYR A 124 7.06 15.87 -25.69
CA TYR A 124 8.31 16.03 -24.93
C TYR A 124 9.52 15.89 -25.86
N PHE A 125 10.44 16.86 -25.79
CA PHE A 125 11.69 16.85 -26.53
C PHE A 125 12.86 16.72 -25.55
N SER A 126 13.59 15.60 -25.60
CA SER A 126 14.87 15.46 -24.89
C SER A 126 16.02 15.91 -25.80
N HIS A 127 17.03 16.59 -25.23
CA HIS A 127 18.29 16.90 -25.92
C HIS A 127 19.26 15.73 -25.88
#